data_AF-A0A6I6DE88-F1
#
_entry.id   AF-A0A6I6DE88-F1
#
_cell.length_a   1.000
_cell.length_b   1.000
_cell.length_c   1.000
_cell.angle_alpha   90.00
_cell.angle_beta   90.00
_cell.angle_gamma   90.00
#
_symmetry.space_group_name_H-M   'P 1'
#
loop_
_entity.id
_entity.type
_entity.pdbx_description
1 polymer ?
#
loop_
_entity_poly.entity_id
_entity_poly.type
_entity_poly.pdbx_seq_one_letter_code
_entity_poly.pdbx_strand_id
1 'polypeptide(L)'
;MYLKLILEENDLDALIEFVRDDPSRIEEFAYLLNDRFSEEVVDLYKIHIRTKANNSSKRTDYRGVCEILKRYRKIAGKDKQKDMVNELKINYKNKPAFIDELSKII
;
A
#
# COMPACT_ATOMS: atom_id res chain seq x y z
N MET A 1 -5.18 -23.46 -0.66
CA MET A 1 -4.37 -24.57 -0.11
C MET A 1 -2.90 -24.15 0.05
N TYR A 2 -2.31 -23.51 -0.96
CA TYR A 2 -0.90 -23.07 -0.94
C TYR A 2 -0.54 -22.03 0.16
N LEU A 3 -1.25 -20.90 0.25
CA LEU A 3 -0.98 -19.86 1.25
C LEU A 3 -1.07 -20.34 2.71
N LYS A 4 -1.98 -21.29 2.99
CA LYS A 4 -2.13 -21.84 4.34
C LYS A 4 -0.88 -22.61 4.77
N LEU A 5 -0.28 -23.38 3.86
CA LEU A 5 0.96 -24.12 4.10
C LEU A 5 2.13 -23.15 4.37
N ILE A 6 2.27 -22.10 3.54
CA ILE A 6 3.31 -21.07 3.71
C ILE A 6 3.26 -20.45 5.12
N LEU A 7 2.05 -20.13 5.60
CA LEU A 7 1.85 -19.55 6.92
C LEU A 7 2.09 -20.57 8.05
N GLU A 8 1.75 -21.85 7.85
CA GLU A 8 2.03 -22.92 8.81
C GLU A 8 3.52 -23.22 8.94
N GLU A 9 4.29 -23.13 7.84
CA GLU A 9 5.73 -23.36 7.81
C GLU A 9 6.56 -22.08 8.12
N ASN A 10 5.90 -20.93 8.24
CA ASN A 10 6.53 -19.61 8.40
C ASN A 10 7.57 -19.32 7.29
N ASP A 11 7.26 -19.73 6.07
CA ASP A 11 8.13 -19.51 4.90
C ASP A 11 7.96 -18.08 4.38
N LEU A 12 8.71 -17.16 4.98
CA LEU A 12 8.67 -15.73 4.61
C LEU A 12 9.17 -15.47 3.19
N ASP A 13 10.05 -16.33 2.66
CA ASP A 13 10.54 -16.22 1.27
C ASP A 13 9.42 -16.56 0.29
N ALA A 14 8.69 -17.66 0.50
CA ALA A 14 7.53 -17.98 -0.32
C ALA A 14 6.39 -16.95 -0.19
N LEU A 15 6.21 -16.39 1.01
CA LEU A 15 5.20 -15.36 1.26
C LEU A 15 5.50 -14.07 0.50
N ILE A 16 6.76 -13.61 0.46
CA ILE A 16 7.10 -12.38 -0.26
C ILE A 16 6.91 -12.55 -1.77
N GLU A 17 7.27 -13.69 -2.36
CA GLU A 17 6.99 -13.97 -3.78
C GLU A 17 5.48 -13.94 -4.07
N PHE A 18 4.67 -14.55 -3.19
CA PHE A 18 3.21 -14.50 -3.34
C PHE A 18 2.67 -13.06 -3.33
N VAL A 19 3.21 -12.19 -2.47
CA VAL A 19 2.79 -10.77 -2.44
C VAL A 19 3.38 -9.97 -3.62
N ARG A 20 4.53 -10.35 -4.19
CA ARG A 20 5.03 -9.76 -5.44
C ARG A 20 4.06 -10.00 -6.59
N ASP A 21 3.49 -11.19 -6.68
CA ASP A 21 2.50 -11.55 -7.71
C ASP A 21 1.17 -10.80 -7.52
N ASP A 22 0.77 -10.55 -6.27
CA ASP A 22 -0.41 -9.75 -5.93
C ASP A 22 -0.12 -8.71 -4.83
N PRO A 23 0.39 -7.52 -5.20
CA PRO A 23 0.70 -6.47 -4.24
C PRO A 23 -0.49 -6.00 -3.40
N SER A 24 -1.74 -6.31 -3.81
CA SER A 24 -2.91 -5.98 -3.00
C SER A 24 -2.98 -6.72 -1.67
N ARG A 25 -2.22 -7.81 -1.55
CA ARG A 25 -2.05 -8.61 -0.32
C ARG A 25 -1.08 -8.01 0.68
N ILE A 26 -0.34 -6.96 0.32
CA ILE A 26 0.68 -6.38 1.21
C ILE A 26 0.09 -5.92 2.55
N GLU A 27 -1.15 -5.43 2.55
CA GLU A 27 -1.82 -4.96 3.77
C GLU A 27 -2.13 -6.10 4.75
N GLU A 28 -2.28 -7.31 4.22
CA GLU A 28 -2.53 -8.52 5.00
C GLU A 28 -1.24 -9.07 5.59
N PHE A 29 -0.12 -9.05 4.85
CA PHE A 29 1.10 -9.77 5.25
C PHE A 29 2.27 -8.90 5.69
N ALA A 30 2.18 -7.57 5.56
CA ALA A 30 3.31 -6.71 5.88
C ALA A 30 3.80 -6.84 7.34
N TYR A 31 2.93 -7.19 8.29
CA TYR A 31 3.35 -7.40 9.68
C TYR A 31 4.28 -8.62 9.86
N LEU A 32 4.18 -9.63 9.00
CA LEU A 32 5.07 -10.80 8.99
C LEU A 32 6.35 -10.52 8.20
N LEU A 33 6.23 -9.74 7.12
CA LEU A 33 7.31 -9.53 6.16
C LEU A 33 8.24 -8.39 6.54
N ASN A 34 7.76 -7.39 7.28
CA ASN A 34 8.50 -6.14 7.48
C ASN A 34 9.83 -6.33 8.23
N ASP A 35 9.92 -7.30 9.14
CA ASP A 35 11.14 -7.51 9.92
C ASP A 35 12.33 -7.99 9.06
N ARG A 36 12.06 -8.79 8.02
CA ARG A 36 13.09 -9.34 7.12
C ARG A 36 13.17 -8.61 5.78
N PHE A 37 12.05 -8.11 5.27
CA PHE A 37 11.90 -7.55 3.92
C PHE A 37 11.39 -6.10 3.93
N SER A 38 11.80 -5.29 4.91
CA SER A 38 11.29 -3.93 5.11
C SER A 38 11.30 -3.04 3.85
N GLU A 39 12.40 -3.00 3.11
CA GLU A 39 12.51 -2.21 1.87
C GLU A 39 11.52 -2.67 0.81
N GLU A 40 11.38 -3.97 0.68
CA GLU A 40 10.51 -4.58 -0.32
C GLU A 40 9.03 -4.42 0.01
N VAL A 41 8.68 -4.56 1.29
CA VAL A 41 7.34 -4.25 1.80
C VAL A 41 6.96 -2.81 1.46
N VAL A 42 7.88 -1.86 1.64
CA VAL A 42 7.67 -0.46 1.29
C VAL A 42 7.39 -0.30 -0.21
N ASP A 43 8.12 -1.00 -1.07
CA ASP A 43 7.93 -0.92 -2.53
C ASP A 43 6.62 -1.58 -3.00
N LEU A 44 6.27 -2.74 -2.44
CA LEU A 44 4.98 -3.41 -2.70
C LEU A 44 3.80 -2.53 -2.27
N TYR A 45 3.91 -1.84 -1.13
CA TYR A 45 2.91 -0.84 -0.74
C TYR A 45 2.76 0.28 -1.77
N LYS A 46 3.86 0.82 -2.29
CA LYS A 46 3.78 1.88 -3.33
C LYS A 46 3.07 1.37 -4.57
N ILE A 47 3.37 0.15 -5.02
CA ILE A 47 2.70 -0.48 -6.17
C ILE A 47 1.20 -0.60 -5.90
N HIS A 48 0.82 -1.16 -4.75
CA HIS A 48 -0.59 -1.30 -4.36
C HIS A 48 -1.33 0.03 -4.30
N ILE A 49 -0.74 1.05 -3.69
CA ILE A 49 -1.32 2.40 -3.59
C ILE A 49 -1.55 2.99 -4.99
N ARG A 50 -0.57 2.91 -5.89
CA ARG A 50 -0.70 3.41 -7.27
C ARG A 50 -1.80 2.67 -8.02
N THR A 51 -1.82 1.35 -7.94
CA THR A 51 -2.87 0.53 -8.58
C THR A 51 -4.25 0.88 -8.05
N LYS A 52 -4.41 1.01 -6.72
CA LYS A 52 -5.68 1.40 -6.11
C LYS A 52 -6.10 2.80 -6.52
N ALA A 53 -5.17 3.76 -6.53
CA ALA A 53 -5.44 5.13 -6.96
C ALA A 53 -5.87 5.20 -8.43
N ASN A 54 -5.20 4.46 -9.31
CA ASN A 54 -5.52 4.40 -10.73
C ASN A 54 -6.93 3.85 -10.99
N ASN A 55 -7.34 2.85 -10.21
CA ASN A 55 -8.66 2.23 -10.32
C ASN A 55 -9.77 3.00 -9.56
N SER A 56 -9.43 4.13 -8.92
CA SER A 56 -10.38 4.92 -8.14
C SER A 56 -11.09 5.98 -8.98
N SER A 57 -12.42 6.04 -8.87
CA SER A 57 -13.24 6.99 -9.63
C SER A 57 -14.22 7.79 -8.79
N LYS A 58 -14.61 7.27 -7.62
CA LYS A 58 -15.61 7.85 -6.72
C LYS A 58 -15.02 8.08 -5.34
N ARG A 59 -15.67 8.95 -4.57
CA ARG A 59 -15.16 9.43 -3.27
C ARG A 59 -14.92 8.30 -2.25
N THR A 60 -15.71 7.24 -2.32
CA THR A 60 -15.50 6.02 -1.52
C THR A 60 -14.17 5.34 -1.84
N ASP A 61 -13.79 5.29 -3.11
CA ASP A 61 -12.54 4.65 -3.55
C ASP A 61 -11.33 5.49 -3.08
N TYR A 62 -11.42 6.83 -3.19
CA TYR A 62 -10.40 7.76 -2.72
C TYR A 62 -10.14 7.62 -1.21
N ARG A 63 -11.21 7.46 -0.42
CA ARG A 63 -11.07 7.17 1.02
C ARG A 63 -10.35 5.83 1.23
N GLY A 64 -10.68 4.82 0.42
CA GLY A 64 -9.95 3.55 0.41
C GLY A 64 -8.44 3.74 0.23
N VAL A 65 -8.02 4.53 -0.77
CA VAL A 65 -6.59 4.85 -0.99
C VAL A 65 -5.98 5.55 0.24
N CYS A 66 -6.70 6.49 0.84
CA CYS A 66 -6.24 7.20 2.04
C CYS A 66 -6.02 6.27 3.24
N GLU A 67 -6.87 5.25 3.41
CA GLU A 67 -6.67 4.24 4.46
C GLU A 67 -5.43 3.37 4.22
N ILE A 68 -5.14 3.02 2.96
CA ILE A 68 -3.88 2.33 2.61
C ILE A 68 -2.68 3.21 2.94
N LEU A 69 -2.72 4.50 2.60
CA LEU A 69 -1.65 5.47 2.91
C LEU A 69 -1.40 5.60 4.41
N LYS A 70 -2.46 5.55 5.24
CA LYS A 70 -2.31 5.55 6.70
C LYS A 70 -1.62 4.29 7.21
N ARG A 71 -1.90 3.11 6.64
CA ARG A 71 -1.18 1.86 6.98
C ARG A 71 0.27 1.91 6.50
N TYR A 72 0.51 2.39 5.28
CA TYR A 72 1.84 2.62 4.74
C TYR A 72 2.70 3.52 5.64
N ARG A 73 2.13 4.61 6.19
CA ARG A 73 2.83 5.47 7.16
C ARG A 73 3.38 4.71 8.37
N LYS A 74 2.64 3.71 8.88
CA LYS A 74 3.07 2.92 10.05
C LYS A 74 4.31 2.08 9.77
N ILE A 75 4.56 1.77 8.50
CA ILE A 75 5.67 0.93 8.06
C ILE A 75 6.82 1.77 7.51
N ALA A 76 6.51 2.66 6.55
CA ALA A 76 7.49 3.44 5.82
C ALA A 76 7.89 4.76 6.52
N GLY A 77 7.12 5.16 7.54
CA GLY A 77 7.30 6.44 8.22
C GLY A 77 6.56 7.61 7.55
N LYS A 78 6.55 8.75 8.25
CA LYS A 78 5.80 9.95 7.85
C LYS A 78 6.34 10.58 6.56
N ASP A 79 7.66 10.64 6.39
CA ASP A 79 8.26 11.32 5.24
C ASP A 79 7.94 10.57 3.94
N LYS A 80 8.14 9.25 3.91
CA LYS A 80 7.77 8.40 2.77
C LYS A 80 6.27 8.46 2.45
N GLN A 81 5.41 8.55 3.46
CA GLN A 81 3.97 8.75 3.25
C GLN A 81 3.69 10.10 2.58
N LYS A 82 4.33 11.17 3.05
CA LYS A 82 4.16 12.52 2.49
C LYS A 82 4.61 12.57 1.03
N ASP A 83 5.72 11.93 0.69
CA ASP A 83 6.20 11.82 -0.69
C ASP A 83 5.18 11.11 -1.59
N MET A 84 4.63 9.99 -1.12
CA MET A 84 3.60 9.25 -1.86
C MET A 84 2.31 10.09 -2.04
N VAL A 85 1.88 10.83 -1.02
CA VAL A 85 0.72 11.73 -1.14
C VAL A 85 0.99 12.85 -2.15
N ASN A 86 2.19 13.44 -2.14
CA ASN A 86 2.57 14.48 -3.08
C ASN A 86 2.59 13.95 -4.51
N GLU A 87 3.15 12.76 -4.73
CA GLU A 87 3.11 12.07 -6.02
C GLU A 87 1.67 11.93 -6.53
N LEU A 88 0.76 11.42 -5.69
CA LEU A 88 -0.65 11.26 -6.05
C LEU A 88 -1.34 12.60 -6.34
N LYS A 89 -1.07 13.65 -5.56
CA LYS A 89 -1.63 14.98 -5.81
C LYS A 89 -1.21 15.55 -7.17
N ILE A 90 0.05 15.33 -7.56
CA ILE A 90 0.57 15.75 -8.87
C ILE A 90 -0.10 14.95 -9.99
N ASN A 91 -0.13 13.62 -9.86
CA ASN A 91 -0.66 12.72 -10.89
C ASN A 91 -2.18 12.85 -11.09
N TYR A 92 -2.92 13.16 -10.03
CA TYR A 92 -4.37 13.27 -10.03
C TYR A 92 -4.87 14.71 -9.82
N LYS A 93 -4.10 15.71 -10.26
CA LYS A 93 -4.43 17.15 -10.14
C LYS A 93 -5.80 17.54 -10.73
N ASN A 94 -6.31 16.75 -11.66
CA ASN A 94 -7.63 16.92 -12.30
C ASN A 94 -8.78 16.23 -11.55
N LYS A 95 -8.53 15.64 -10.37
CA LYS A 95 -9.56 15.02 -9.51
C LYS A 95 -9.67 15.79 -8.18
N PRO A 96 -10.37 16.93 -8.11
CA PRO A 96 -10.42 17.77 -6.91
C PRO A 96 -10.90 17.04 -5.66
N ALA A 97 -11.89 16.16 -5.81
CA ALA A 97 -12.41 15.35 -4.70
C ALA A 97 -11.36 14.37 -4.15
N PHE A 98 -10.43 13.88 -4.97
CA PHE A 98 -9.35 13.03 -4.49
C PHE A 98 -8.29 13.86 -3.76
N ILE A 99 -7.94 15.03 -4.29
CA ILE A 99 -7.00 15.96 -3.64
C ILE A 99 -7.52 16.41 -2.27
N ASP A 100 -8.83 16.65 -2.14
CA ASP A 100 -9.50 16.92 -0.87
C ASP A 100 -9.28 15.80 0.15
N GLU A 101 -9.53 14.54 -0.23
CA GLU A 101 -9.29 13.40 0.68
C GLU A 101 -7.81 13.25 1.04
N LEU A 102 -6.90 13.37 0.06
CA LEU A 102 -5.45 13.30 0.29
C LEU A 102 -4.93 14.39 1.24
N SER A 103 -5.58 15.55 1.27
CA SER A 103 -5.16 16.67 2.13
C SER A 103 -5.53 16.49 3.60
N LYS A 104 -6.42 15.53 3.92
CA LYS A 104 -6.88 15.27 5.30
C LYS A 104 -5.98 14.31 6.08
N ILE A 105 -5.00 13.69 5.42
CA ILE A 105 -4.19 12.61 6.01
C ILE A 105 -2.71 12.97 6.20
N ILE A 106 -2.33 14.20 5.86
CA ILE A 106 -0.99 14.76 6.05
C ILE A 106 -0.87 15.36 7.46
#